data_AF-A0A1C5WPV7-F1
#
_entry.id   AF-A0A1C5WPV7-F1
#
_cell.length_a   1.000
_cell.length_b   1.000
_cell.length_c   1.000
_cell.angle_alpha   90.00
_cell.angle_beta   90.00
_cell.angle_gamma   90.00
#
_symmetry.space_group_name_H-M   'P 1'
#
loop_
_entity.id
_entity.type
_entity.pdbx_description
1 polymer ?
#
loop_
_entity_poly.entity_id
_entity_poly.type
_entity_poly.pdbx_seq_one_letter_code
_entity_poly.pdbx_strand_id
1 'polypeptide(L)' 'MAVKLREESEKSTKSYFTKEEKEVLLDLICSKQIHLILKNHKNYENEKYQNLEELKVKIKDM' A
#
# COMPACT_ATOMS: atom_id res chain seq x y z
N MET A 1 26.28 -38.89 -12.23
CA MET A 1 25.43 -37.92 -12.96
C MET A 1 24.15 -37.78 -12.13
N ALA A 2 24.08 -37.13 -10.97
CA ALA A 2 24.47 -35.75 -10.62
C ALA A 2 24.01 -34.74 -11.68
N VAL A 3 23.27 -33.72 -11.21
CA VAL A 3 22.76 -32.54 -11.94
C VAL A 3 21.31 -32.63 -12.44
N LYS A 4 20.37 -32.58 -11.50
CA LYS A 4 19.36 -31.50 -11.40
C LYS A 4 18.50 -31.67 -10.15
N LEU A 5 19.16 -31.72 -9.00
CA LEU A 5 18.54 -31.22 -7.78
C LEU A 5 18.58 -29.69 -7.88
N ARG A 6 17.40 -29.09 -7.69
CA ARG A 6 17.18 -27.95 -6.80
C ARG A 6 18.00 -26.69 -7.07
N GLU A 7 17.32 -25.66 -7.56
CA GLU A 7 17.52 -24.23 -7.30
C GLU A 7 16.49 -23.47 -8.16
N GLU A 8 15.80 -22.41 -7.77
CA GLU A 8 15.52 -21.74 -6.51
C GLU A 8 14.60 -20.57 -6.91
N SER A 9 13.48 -20.40 -6.21
CA SER A 9 12.94 -19.10 -5.75
C SER A 9 11.47 -19.28 -5.42
N GLU A 10 11.24 -19.96 -4.30
CA GLU A 10 10.12 -19.61 -3.44
C GLU A 10 10.15 -18.09 -3.30
N LYS A 11 9.14 -17.43 -3.84
CA LYS A 11 8.97 -15.99 -3.83
C LYS A 11 8.78 -15.61 -2.35
N SER A 12 9.89 -15.45 -1.63
CA SER A 12 9.91 -14.99 -0.25
C SER A 12 9.14 -13.67 -0.27
N THR A 13 7.91 -13.69 0.25
CA THR A 13 7.07 -12.53 0.44
C THR A 13 7.71 -11.67 1.50
N LYS A 14 8.80 -11.00 1.11
CA LYS A 14 9.50 -10.03 1.91
C LYS A 14 8.60 -8.81 1.90
N SER A 15 7.82 -8.66 2.97
CA SER A 15 7.07 -7.43 3.21
C SER A 15 8.06 -6.28 3.13
N TYR A 16 7.88 -5.39 2.15
CA TYR A 16 8.79 -4.25 1.92
C TYR A 16 8.77 -3.24 3.07
N PHE A 17 7.73 -3.30 3.90
CA PHE A 17 7.53 -2.44 5.04
C PHE A 17 7.31 -3.27 6.30
N THR A 18 7.85 -2.80 7.41
CA THR A 18 7.48 -3.24 8.75
C THR A 18 6.04 -2.83 9.06
N LYS A 19 5.46 -3.43 10.11
CA LYS A 19 4.11 -3.08 10.54
C LYS A 19 3.98 -1.59 10.89
N GLU A 20 4.98 -1.04 11.57
CA GLU A 20 5.02 0.37 11.98
C GLU A 20 5.10 1.30 10.75
N GLU A 21 5.92 0.97 9.75
CA GLU A 21 5.98 1.75 8.51
C GLU A 21 4.64 1.72 7.74
N LYS A 22 3.93 0.58 7.74
CA LYS A 22 2.59 0.48 7.15
C LYS A 22 1.59 1.37 7.89
N GLU A 23 1.59 1.37 9.21
CA GLU A 23 0.72 2.23 10.02
C GLU A 23 0.98 3.71 9.72
N VAL A 24 2.26 4.14 9.69
CA VAL A 24 2.64 5.51 9.34
C VAL A 24 2.16 5.90 7.93
N LEU A 25 2.32 5.01 6.95
CA LEU A 25 1.87 5.27 5.58
C LEU A 25 0.34 5.41 5.49
N LEU A 26 -0.40 4.54 6.19
CA LEU A 26 -1.86 4.62 6.25
C LEU A 26 -2.34 5.92 6.89
N ASP A 27 -1.72 6.34 8.00
CA ASP A 27 -2.04 7.59 8.68
C ASP A 27 -1.79 8.82 7.80
N LEU A 28 -0.68 8.84 7.06
CA LEU A 28 -0.36 9.91 6.13
C LEU A 28 -1.37 9.98 4.97
N ILE A 29 -1.80 8.84 4.44
CA ILE A 29 -2.81 8.78 3.38
C ILE A 29 -4.15 9.29 3.90
N CYS A 30 -4.60 8.80 5.05
CA CYS A 30 -5.85 9.23 5.69
C CYS A 30 -5.84 10.73 5.96
N SER A 31 -4.74 11.27 6.50
CA SER A 31 -4.59 12.71 6.74
C SER A 31 -4.72 13.53 5.46
N LYS A 32 -4.16 13.05 4.35
CA LYS A 32 -4.26 13.73 3.05
C LYS A 32 -5.66 13.67 2.46
N GLN A 33 -6.36 12.55 2.62
CA GLN A 33 -7.76 12.40 2.24
C GLN A 33 -8.66 13.35 3.03
N ILE A 34 -8.46 13.47 4.35
CA ILE A 34 -9.17 14.43 5.21
C ILE A 34 -8.93 15.86 4.71
N HIS A 35 -7.68 16.25 4.45
CA HIS A 35 -7.37 17.57 3.91
C HIS A 35 -8.03 17.84 2.55
N LEU A 36 -8.16 16.85 1.68
CA LEU A 36 -8.88 17.00 0.41
C LEU A 36 -10.38 17.24 0.65
N ILE A 37 -11.00 16.48 1.55
CA ILE A 37 -12.41 16.66 1.91
C ILE A 37 -12.64 18.04 2.53
N LEU A 38 -11.78 18.48 3.46
CA LEU A 38 -11.88 19.79 4.09
C LEU A 38 -11.74 20.96 3.09
N LYS A 39 -10.94 20.79 2.04
CA LYS A 39 -10.79 21.82 0.98
C LYS A 39 -12.00 21.91 0.06
N ASN A 40 -12.60 20.77 -0.28
CA ASN A 40 -13.84 20.72 -1.06
C ASN A 40 -14.55 19.42 -0.73
N HIS A 41 -15.78 19.53 -0.23
CA HIS A 41 -16.53 18.41 0.31
C HIS A 41 -16.91 17.37 -0.77
N LYS A 42 -16.76 17.69 -2.06
CA LYS A 42 -16.98 16.78 -3.20
C LYS A 42 -15.71 16.06 -3.69
N ASN A 43 -14.56 16.27 -3.04
CA ASN A 43 -13.29 15.69 -3.49
C ASN A 43 -13.20 14.17 -3.36
N TYR A 44 -14.17 13.48 -2.76
CA TYR A 44 -14.23 12.02 -2.75
C TYR A 44 -14.42 11.43 -4.17
N GLU A 45 -14.99 12.21 -5.09
CA GLU A 45 -15.14 11.85 -6.51
C GLU A 45 -13.88 12.15 -7.33
N ASN A 46 -12.91 12.85 -6.74
CA ASN A 46 -11.67 13.20 -7.43
C ASN A 46 -10.78 11.97 -7.55
N GLU A 47 -10.25 11.74 -8.75
CA GLU A 47 -9.29 10.68 -9.06
C GLU A 47 -8.16 10.58 -8.03
N LYS A 48 -7.66 11.73 -7.54
CA LYS A 48 -6.60 11.75 -6.52
C LYS A 48 -7.04 11.10 -5.20
N TYR A 49 -8.29 11.29 -4.79
CA TYR A 49 -8.82 10.69 -3.57
C TYR A 49 -9.01 9.18 -3.75
N GLN A 50 -9.55 8.77 -4.91
CA GLN A 50 -9.74 7.35 -5.25
C GLN A 50 -8.41 6.59 -5.33
N ASN A 51 -7.39 7.18 -5.95
CA ASN A 51 -6.04 6.61 -6.00
C ASN A 51 -5.44 6.42 -4.59
N LEU A 52 -5.73 7.31 -3.65
CA LEU A 52 -5.30 7.17 -2.25
C LEU A 52 -6.05 6.03 -1.53
N GLU A 53 -7.32 5.81 -1.85
CA GLU A 53 -8.08 4.69 -1.28
C GLU A 53 -7.56 3.34 -1.77
N GLU A 54 -7.29 3.21 -3.08
CA GLU A 54 -6.67 2.02 -3.64
C GLU A 54 -5.28 1.76 -3.01
N LEU A 55 -4.52 2.82 -2.76
CA LEU A 55 -3.19 2.71 -2.15
C LEU A 55 -3.27 2.20 -0.71
N LYS A 56 -4.28 2.61 0.07
CA LYS A 56 -4.52 2.07 1.42
C LYS A 56 -4.75 0.57 1.40
N VAL A 57 -5.56 0.07 0.46
CA VAL A 57 -5.84 -1.36 0.31
C VAL A 57 -4.56 -2.12 -0.04
N LYS A 58 -3.78 -1.63 -1.02
CA LYS A 58 -2.51 -2.24 -1.42
C LYS A 58 -1.51 -2.33 -0.26
N ILE A 59 -1.38 -1.27 0.55
CA ILE A 59 -0.47 -1.25 1.71
C ILE A 59 -0.94 -2.19 2.82
N LYS A 60 -2.25 -2.33 3.01
CA LYS A 60 -2.84 -3.22 4.00
C LYS A 60 -2.68 -4.70 3.63
N ASP A 61 -2.75 -5.02 2.34
CA ASP A 61 -2.67 -6.40 1.82
C ASP A 61 -1.23 -6.87 1.54
N MET A 62 -0.25 -5.96 1.51
CA MET A 62 1.20 -6.25 1.54
C MET A 62 1.62 -6.82 2.90
#